data_AF-A0A936K2D4-F1
#
_entry.id   AF-A0A936K2D4-F1
#
_cell.length_a   1.000
_cell.length_b   1.000
_cell.length_c   1.000
_cell.angle_alpha   90.00
_cell.angle_beta   90.00
_cell.angle_gamma   90.00
#
_symmetry.space_group_name_H-M   'P 1'
#
loop_
_entity.id
_entity.type
_entity.pdbx_description
1 polymer ?
#
loop_
_entity_poly.entity_id
_entity_poly.type
_entity_poly.pdbx_seq_one_letter_code
_entity_poly.pdbx_strand_id
1 'polypeptide(L)'
;MPMPAPFVADEFLERHWSAISSRLGERRAAFLELVDGRARERGFDAGVMAARFANLCFAFGSGFETRPENEWALAILLDERLLPWVKLHQLVAQGAAELQRRGGDATALAAQLQAADGKLVDVFDAIAKPPPDAVRVVPPDARIRPRLACDIEAAELRILDSAWRQEYHLTQGQWLRRPVDTVAPLRIDANHPPPERFTVLTRTVGDEAPCRVQVRQVQHGRCGLGQHPAVSWKGERGSVEQHDEGARSAAWPIDVPAAAADALRLLAEPWPEITLLQLPSCGLRDSGVPRGSIDLQLWAYCAQQWLLQQQRQAKLGFALPDPKASPPAVKPTRIELERDGAPRSTERWCRGFDEDLRAALAQGLQGVLKAWQANVKDATLQAEIGLFDGKAAMTWGLREGPRGLASPPVQRVVADLDWSASGSLHLQGMVEHAGAKAQLHLRVEGMARLQVQIERLLADVDLLSTMQTSVLRWRWPIRVDYDPMADDDGTVFSEVGPCSGSMTGSLGLRPNQAEGGGWAWFATLAIEPVSTRVIVHDPLLGRAESHLALLGSVSILDWSLA
;
A
#
# COMPACT_ATOMS: atom_id res chain seq x y z
N MET A 1 -21.07 -40.71 -14.43
CA MET A 1 -20.89 -42.08 -14.97
C MET A 1 -19.42 -42.27 -15.29
N PRO A 2 -18.78 -43.40 -14.93
CA PRO A 2 -17.44 -43.70 -15.43
C PRO A 2 -17.55 -43.82 -16.96
N MET A 3 -16.78 -43.02 -17.70
CA MET A 3 -16.71 -43.21 -19.15
C MET A 3 -16.20 -44.63 -19.43
N PRO A 4 -16.79 -45.38 -20.38
CA PRO A 4 -16.27 -46.69 -20.76
C PRO A 4 -14.79 -46.56 -21.16
N ALA A 5 -13.96 -47.49 -20.69
CA ALA A 5 -12.52 -47.46 -20.93
C ALA A 5 -12.24 -47.60 -22.44
N PRO A 6 -11.73 -46.57 -23.13
CA PRO A 6 -11.48 -46.60 -24.57
C PRO A 6 -10.18 -47.35 -24.94
N PHE A 7 -9.55 -47.99 -23.96
CA PHE A 7 -8.28 -48.68 -24.09
C PHE A 7 -8.43 -50.10 -23.55
N VAL A 8 -8.39 -51.07 -24.47
CA VAL A 8 -8.16 -52.47 -24.14
C VAL A 8 -6.67 -52.73 -24.28
N ALA A 9 -5.99 -52.94 -23.15
CA ALA A 9 -4.53 -53.05 -23.11
C ALA A 9 -3.99 -54.17 -24.01
N ASP A 10 -4.76 -55.26 -24.13
CA ASP A 10 -4.45 -56.40 -24.99
C ASP A 10 -4.46 -56.02 -26.48
N GLU A 11 -5.53 -55.39 -26.96
CA GLU A 11 -5.64 -54.91 -28.34
C GLU A 11 -4.55 -53.90 -28.69
N PHE A 12 -4.21 -53.00 -27.74
CA PHE A 12 -3.15 -52.02 -27.95
C PHE A 12 -1.76 -52.67 -28.03
N LEU A 13 -1.49 -53.65 -27.16
CA LEU A 13 -0.28 -54.45 -27.18
C LEU A 13 -0.14 -55.22 -28.50
N GLU A 14 -1.21 -55.85 -29.00
CA GLU A 14 -1.19 -56.51 -30.31
C GLU A 14 -0.94 -55.54 -31.46
N ARG A 15 -1.62 -54.39 -31.45
CA ARG A 15 -1.59 -53.44 -32.57
C ARG A 15 -0.32 -52.61 -32.63
N HIS A 16 0.26 -52.26 -31.48
CA HIS A 16 1.39 -51.34 -31.40
C HIS A 16 2.68 -51.98 -30.89
N TRP A 17 2.62 -53.20 -30.36
CA TRP A 17 3.74 -53.94 -29.80
C TRP A 17 3.69 -55.42 -30.20
N SER A 18 3.36 -55.70 -31.47
CA SER A 18 3.11 -57.07 -31.98
C SER A 18 4.24 -58.06 -31.68
N ALA A 19 5.51 -57.65 -31.81
CA ALA A 19 6.65 -58.50 -31.48
C ALA A 19 6.68 -58.90 -29.99
N ILE A 20 6.32 -57.97 -29.10
CA ILE A 20 6.22 -58.23 -27.65
C ILE A 20 5.00 -59.10 -27.35
N SER A 21 3.88 -58.84 -28.02
CA SER A 21 2.65 -59.61 -27.92
C SER A 21 2.86 -61.09 -28.30
N SER A 22 3.54 -61.35 -29.42
CA SER A 22 3.92 -62.69 -29.86
C SER A 22 4.87 -63.39 -28.89
N ARG A 23 5.82 -62.65 -28.29
CA ARG A 23 6.76 -63.19 -27.30
C ARG A 23 6.08 -63.55 -25.97
N LEU A 24 5.04 -62.82 -25.58
CA LEU A 24 4.31 -63.08 -24.33
C LEU A 24 3.39 -64.32 -24.44
N GLY A 25 2.80 -64.58 -25.61
CA GLY A 25 1.96 -65.76 -25.84
C GLY A 25 0.88 -65.95 -24.77
N GLU A 26 0.80 -67.13 -24.19
CA GLU A 26 -0.17 -67.47 -23.11
C GLU A 26 0.03 -66.67 -21.82
N ARG A 27 1.22 -66.10 -21.58
CA ARG A 27 1.52 -65.31 -20.36
C ARG A 27 0.99 -63.88 -20.43
N ARG A 28 0.37 -63.50 -21.54
CA ARG A 28 -0.04 -62.12 -21.80
C ARG A 28 -1.07 -61.60 -20.80
N ALA A 29 -2.10 -62.39 -20.48
CA ALA A 29 -3.13 -61.98 -19.52
C ALA A 29 -2.50 -61.66 -18.14
N ALA A 30 -1.67 -62.58 -17.62
CA ALA A 30 -0.95 -62.38 -16.36
C ALA A 30 0.01 -61.18 -16.39
N PHE A 31 0.63 -60.90 -17.54
CA PHE A 31 1.46 -59.71 -17.71
C PHE A 31 0.63 -58.42 -17.60
N LEU A 32 -0.53 -58.36 -18.27
CA LEU A 32 -1.39 -57.18 -18.26
C LEU A 32 -2.00 -56.93 -16.86
N GLU A 33 -2.40 -57.98 -16.13
CA GLU A 33 -2.87 -57.87 -14.75
C GLU A 33 -1.79 -57.30 -13.82
N LEU A 34 -0.54 -57.77 -13.97
CA LEU A 34 0.59 -57.26 -13.19
C LEU A 34 0.88 -55.78 -13.48
N VAL A 35 0.85 -55.38 -14.75
CA VAL A 35 1.06 -53.99 -15.17
C VAL A 35 -0.03 -53.07 -14.63
N ASP A 36 -1.29 -53.51 -14.68
CA ASP A 36 -2.42 -52.72 -14.13
C ASP A 36 -2.33 -52.59 -12.60
N GLY A 37 -1.97 -53.67 -11.89
CA GLY A 37 -1.70 -53.63 -10.45
C GLY A 37 -0.62 -52.62 -10.09
N ARG A 38 0.51 -52.63 -10.82
CA ARG A 38 1.61 -51.67 -10.61
C ARG A 38 1.23 -50.24 -10.95
N ALA A 39 0.47 -50.01 -12.03
CA ALA A 39 -0.02 -48.67 -12.35
C ALA A 39 -0.83 -48.08 -11.19
N ARG A 40 -1.72 -48.89 -10.61
CA ARG A 40 -2.53 -48.51 -9.44
C ARG A 40 -1.69 -48.26 -8.19
N GLU A 41 -0.70 -49.10 -7.90
CA GLU A 41 0.24 -48.91 -6.78
C GLU A 41 1.04 -47.61 -6.90
N ARG A 42 1.33 -47.16 -8.13
CA ARG A 42 2.02 -45.88 -8.40
C ARG A 42 1.08 -44.67 -8.45
N GLY A 43 -0.22 -44.87 -8.17
CA GLY A 43 -1.20 -43.79 -8.12
C GLY A 43 -1.61 -43.26 -9.50
N PHE A 44 -1.50 -44.08 -10.55
CA PHE A 44 -2.00 -43.72 -11.89
C PHE A 44 -3.46 -44.14 -12.04
N ASP A 45 -4.33 -43.17 -12.30
CA ASP A 45 -5.75 -43.42 -12.54
C ASP A 45 -5.97 -44.31 -13.78
N ALA A 46 -7.08 -45.05 -13.76
CA ALA A 46 -7.52 -45.83 -14.91
C ALA A 46 -7.73 -44.95 -16.15
N GLY A 47 -7.56 -45.54 -17.34
CA GLY A 47 -7.63 -44.83 -18.61
C GLY A 47 -6.26 -44.40 -19.12
N VAL A 48 -6.09 -43.13 -19.51
CA VAL A 48 -4.89 -42.68 -20.25
C VAL A 48 -3.61 -42.85 -19.45
N MET A 49 -3.64 -42.64 -18.12
CA MET A 49 -2.43 -42.74 -17.29
C MET A 49 -1.96 -44.20 -17.16
N ALA A 50 -2.86 -45.11 -16.81
CA ALA A 50 -2.57 -46.54 -16.79
C ALA A 50 -2.09 -47.07 -18.17
N ALA A 51 -2.70 -46.60 -19.27
CA ALA A 51 -2.30 -46.98 -20.63
C ALA A 51 -0.87 -46.52 -20.98
N ARG A 52 -0.50 -45.29 -20.62
CA ARG A 52 0.87 -44.76 -20.83
C ARG A 52 1.89 -45.51 -19.97
N PHE A 53 1.53 -45.88 -18.74
CA PHE A 53 2.39 -46.73 -17.90
C PHE A 53 2.57 -48.13 -18.51
N ALA A 54 1.49 -48.73 -19.05
CA ALA A 54 1.58 -50.00 -19.75
C ALA A 54 2.48 -49.93 -20.99
N ASN A 55 2.41 -48.83 -21.75
CA ASN A 55 3.30 -48.56 -22.88
C ASN A 55 4.80 -48.62 -22.50
N LEU A 56 5.16 -48.04 -21.35
CA LEU A 56 6.51 -48.13 -20.78
C LEU A 56 6.88 -49.57 -20.39
N CYS A 57 5.94 -50.31 -19.79
CA CYS A 57 6.14 -51.72 -19.45
C CYS A 57 6.31 -52.61 -20.69
N PHE A 58 5.72 -52.28 -21.83
CA PHE A 58 5.94 -53.01 -23.08
C PHE A 58 7.35 -52.81 -23.63
N ALA A 59 7.89 -51.60 -23.50
CA ALA A 59 9.26 -51.27 -23.92
C ALA A 59 10.32 -51.89 -22.98
N PHE A 60 10.15 -51.77 -21.66
CA PHE A 60 11.21 -52.10 -20.70
C PHE A 60 10.93 -53.36 -19.84
N GLY A 61 9.72 -53.90 -19.89
CA GLY A 61 9.22 -55.00 -19.06
C GLY A 61 8.41 -54.51 -17.85
N SER A 62 7.59 -55.40 -17.28
CA SER A 62 6.65 -55.11 -16.17
C SER A 62 7.28 -54.68 -14.84
N GLY A 63 8.62 -54.71 -14.74
CA GLY A 63 9.34 -54.32 -13.54
C GLY A 63 10.45 -53.32 -13.78
N PHE A 64 10.35 -52.55 -14.86
CA PHE A 64 11.43 -51.68 -15.30
C PHE A 64 11.85 -50.65 -14.26
N GLU A 65 10.89 -50.14 -13.48
CA GLU A 65 11.08 -49.07 -12.52
C GLU A 65 11.84 -49.51 -11.25
N THR A 66 12.00 -50.82 -11.04
CA THR A 66 12.77 -51.37 -9.92
C THR A 66 14.14 -51.91 -10.34
N ARG A 67 14.51 -51.78 -11.62
CA ARG A 67 15.79 -52.30 -12.11
C ARG A 67 16.91 -51.28 -11.90
N PRO A 68 18.12 -51.70 -11.44
CA PRO A 68 19.25 -50.79 -11.24
C PRO A 68 19.63 -49.99 -12.50
N GLU A 69 19.52 -50.59 -13.68
CA GLU A 69 19.80 -49.88 -14.95
C GLU A 69 18.80 -48.76 -15.29
N ASN A 70 17.71 -48.65 -14.53
CA ASN A 70 16.67 -47.64 -14.70
C ASN A 70 16.39 -46.85 -13.41
N GLU A 71 17.40 -46.59 -12.57
CA GLU A 71 17.25 -45.77 -11.35
C GLU A 71 16.54 -44.43 -11.59
N TRP A 72 16.69 -43.85 -12.78
CA TRP A 72 15.97 -42.65 -13.21
C TRP A 72 14.44 -42.78 -13.13
N ALA A 73 13.89 -43.97 -13.42
CA ALA A 73 12.46 -44.21 -13.42
C ALA A 73 11.91 -44.17 -11.99
N LEU A 74 12.63 -44.79 -11.05
CA LEU A 74 12.28 -44.75 -9.64
C LEU A 74 12.39 -43.33 -9.08
N ALA A 75 13.45 -42.59 -9.44
CA ALA A 75 13.62 -41.20 -9.02
C ALA A 75 12.45 -40.30 -9.45
N ILE A 76 11.97 -40.43 -10.70
CA ILE A 76 10.79 -39.68 -11.19
C ILE A 76 9.51 -40.11 -10.46
N LEU A 77 9.31 -41.41 -10.27
CA LEU A 77 8.12 -41.93 -9.60
C LEU A 77 8.03 -41.51 -8.13
N LEU A 78 9.17 -41.38 -7.45
CA LEU A 78 9.25 -40.98 -6.04
C LEU A 78 9.25 -39.47 -5.82
N ASP A 79 9.44 -38.63 -6.85
CA ASP A 79 9.35 -37.17 -6.67
C ASP A 79 7.90 -36.74 -6.44
N GLU A 80 7.58 -36.42 -5.19
CA GLU A 80 6.24 -36.00 -4.76
C GLU A 80 5.81 -34.65 -5.34
N ARG A 81 6.76 -33.84 -5.83
CA ARG A 81 6.47 -32.54 -6.47
C ARG A 81 5.92 -32.71 -7.88
N LEU A 82 6.08 -33.88 -8.49
CA LEU A 82 5.60 -34.17 -9.83
C LEU A 82 4.17 -34.73 -9.80
N LEU A 83 3.27 -34.08 -10.54
CA LEU A 83 1.93 -34.62 -10.77
C LEU A 83 1.99 -35.92 -11.60
N PRO A 84 1.04 -36.85 -11.45
CA PRO A 84 1.06 -38.14 -12.14
C PRO A 84 1.23 -38.05 -13.66
N TRP A 85 0.59 -37.06 -14.30
CA TRP A 85 0.74 -36.82 -15.74
C TRP A 85 2.17 -36.42 -16.14
N VAL A 86 2.82 -35.60 -15.31
CA VAL A 86 4.19 -35.13 -15.53
C VAL A 86 5.17 -36.27 -15.32
N LYS A 87 4.96 -37.11 -14.30
CA LYS A 87 5.74 -38.34 -14.09
C LYS A 87 5.74 -39.22 -15.33
N LEU A 88 4.56 -39.53 -15.87
CA LEU A 88 4.46 -40.38 -17.06
C LEU A 88 5.10 -39.76 -18.30
N HIS A 89 4.97 -38.45 -18.48
CA HIS A 89 5.65 -37.76 -19.57
C HIS A 89 7.17 -37.85 -19.46
N GLN A 90 7.72 -37.54 -18.28
CA GLN A 90 9.16 -37.64 -18.04
C GLN A 90 9.65 -39.07 -18.17
N LEU A 91 8.87 -40.06 -17.72
CA LEU A 91 9.22 -41.46 -17.89
C LEU A 91 9.30 -41.87 -19.36
N VAL A 92 8.36 -41.41 -20.20
CA VAL A 92 8.39 -41.67 -21.65
C VAL A 92 9.55 -40.94 -22.32
N ALA A 93 9.78 -39.67 -22.00
CA ALA A 93 10.88 -38.88 -22.56
C ALA A 93 12.25 -39.46 -22.18
N GLN A 94 12.48 -39.68 -20.89
CA GLN A 94 13.72 -40.24 -20.35
C GLN A 94 13.92 -41.68 -20.82
N GLY A 95 12.85 -42.49 -20.87
CA GLY A 95 12.90 -43.85 -21.38
C GLY A 95 13.28 -43.91 -22.86
N ALA A 96 12.68 -43.05 -23.70
CA ALA A 96 13.05 -42.97 -25.10
C ALA A 96 14.52 -42.55 -25.28
N ALA A 97 14.99 -41.54 -24.54
CA ALA A 97 16.39 -41.11 -24.57
C ALA A 97 17.35 -42.22 -24.12
N GLU A 98 16.98 -42.98 -23.10
CA GLU A 98 17.73 -44.12 -22.59
C GLU A 98 17.85 -45.25 -23.62
N LEU A 99 16.76 -45.59 -24.31
CA LEU A 99 16.78 -46.59 -25.38
C LEU A 99 17.60 -46.12 -26.59
N GLN A 100 17.52 -44.84 -26.96
CA GLN A 100 18.37 -44.25 -28.00
C GLN A 100 19.85 -44.34 -27.63
N ARG A 101 20.19 -44.05 -26.37
CA ARG A 101 21.56 -44.12 -25.84
C ARG A 101 22.14 -45.54 -25.89
N ARG A 102 21.29 -46.58 -25.73
CA ARG A 102 21.70 -48.00 -25.83
C ARG A 102 22.02 -48.43 -27.27
N GLY A 103 21.48 -47.75 -28.28
CA GLY A 103 21.76 -47.98 -29.70
C GLY A 103 21.20 -49.30 -30.27
N GLY A 104 21.47 -49.57 -31.55
CA GLY A 104 21.00 -50.78 -32.24
C GLY A 104 19.47 -50.88 -32.30
N ASP A 105 18.94 -52.08 -32.00
CA ASP A 105 17.49 -52.36 -31.99
C ASP A 105 16.73 -51.50 -30.95
N ALA A 106 17.42 -51.00 -29.91
CA ALA A 106 16.81 -50.14 -28.90
C ALA A 106 16.39 -48.77 -29.47
N THR A 107 17.05 -48.27 -30.52
CA THR A 107 16.64 -47.03 -31.19
C THR A 107 15.28 -47.18 -31.86
N ALA A 108 15.01 -48.34 -32.49
CA ALA A 108 13.69 -48.63 -33.06
C ALA A 108 12.63 -48.74 -31.96
N LEU A 109 12.99 -49.34 -30.81
CA LEU A 109 12.12 -49.43 -29.63
C LEU A 109 11.79 -48.05 -29.04
N ALA A 110 12.74 -47.12 -29.04
CA ALA A 110 12.51 -45.74 -28.60
C ALA A 110 11.49 -45.01 -29.50
N ALA A 111 11.65 -45.14 -30.82
CA ALA A 111 10.70 -44.57 -31.78
C ALA A 111 9.30 -45.20 -31.64
N GLN A 112 9.24 -46.50 -31.41
CA GLN A 112 7.99 -47.23 -31.17
C GLN A 112 7.31 -46.77 -29.86
N LEU A 113 8.07 -46.59 -28.78
CA LEU A 113 7.58 -46.08 -27.50
C LEU A 113 6.92 -44.70 -27.66
N GLN A 114 7.61 -43.77 -28.32
CA GLN A 114 7.10 -42.42 -28.57
C GLN A 114 5.89 -42.42 -29.50
N ALA A 115 5.92 -43.21 -30.57
CA ALA A 115 4.80 -43.31 -31.52
C ALA A 115 3.55 -43.94 -30.89
N ALA A 116 3.72 -44.95 -30.04
CA ALA A 116 2.63 -45.58 -29.30
C ALA A 116 2.06 -44.62 -28.24
N ASP A 117 2.92 -43.87 -27.53
CA ASP A 117 2.48 -42.87 -26.55
C ASP A 117 1.66 -41.75 -27.20
N GLY A 118 2.10 -41.25 -28.36
CA GLY A 118 1.37 -40.25 -29.14
C GLY A 118 -0.05 -40.72 -29.51
N LYS A 119 -0.19 -41.98 -29.93
CA LYS A 119 -1.50 -42.58 -30.27
C LYS A 119 -2.41 -42.72 -29.05
N LEU A 120 -1.86 -43.03 -27.88
CA LEU A 120 -2.64 -43.06 -26.64
C LEU A 120 -3.21 -41.68 -26.33
N VAL A 121 -2.38 -40.65 -26.39
CA VAL A 121 -2.83 -39.27 -26.18
C VAL A 121 -3.91 -38.88 -27.20
N ASP A 122 -3.73 -39.21 -28.48
CA ASP A 122 -4.71 -38.96 -29.55
C ASP A 122 -6.10 -39.54 -29.25
N VAL A 123 -6.17 -40.83 -28.88
CA VAL A 123 -7.43 -41.53 -28.60
C VAL A 123 -8.17 -40.86 -27.45
N PHE A 124 -7.46 -40.54 -26.37
CA PHE A 124 -8.09 -39.95 -25.19
C PHE A 124 -8.41 -38.46 -25.34
N ASP A 125 -7.74 -37.73 -26.23
CA ASP A 125 -8.06 -36.33 -26.55
C ASP A 125 -9.29 -36.20 -27.46
N ALA A 126 -9.48 -37.13 -28.40
CA ALA A 126 -10.69 -37.17 -29.24
C ALA A 126 -11.97 -37.35 -28.42
N ILE A 127 -11.89 -38.11 -27.33
CA ILE A 127 -13.00 -38.40 -26.40
C ILE A 127 -13.29 -37.19 -25.49
N ALA A 128 -12.30 -36.34 -25.25
CA ALA A 128 -12.44 -35.16 -24.39
C ALA A 128 -13.05 -33.93 -25.11
N LYS A 129 -13.22 -33.96 -26.43
CA LYS A 129 -13.86 -32.86 -27.19
C LYS A 129 -15.39 -32.93 -27.04
N PRO A 130 -16.07 -31.87 -26.58
CA PRO A 130 -17.52 -31.82 -26.60
C PRO A 130 -18.05 -31.82 -28.04
N PRO A 131 -19.28 -32.33 -28.29
CA PRO A 131 -19.89 -32.29 -29.62
C PRO A 131 -20.06 -30.84 -30.11
N PRO A 132 -20.05 -30.62 -31.45
CA PRO A 132 -19.99 -29.28 -32.06
C PRO A 132 -21.12 -28.33 -31.68
N ASP A 133 -22.26 -28.84 -31.17
CA ASP A 133 -23.45 -28.06 -30.81
C ASP A 133 -23.59 -27.75 -29.31
N ALA A 134 -22.63 -28.17 -28.48
CA ALA A 134 -22.63 -27.85 -27.06
C ALA A 134 -22.08 -26.44 -26.83
N VAL A 135 -22.87 -25.56 -26.21
CA VAL A 135 -22.43 -24.24 -25.71
C VAL A 135 -21.13 -24.44 -24.93
N ARG A 136 -20.05 -23.77 -25.35
CA ARG A 136 -18.72 -23.83 -24.73
C ARG A 136 -18.78 -23.27 -23.31
N VAL A 137 -19.19 -24.09 -22.36
CA VAL A 137 -18.75 -24.00 -20.97
C VAL A 137 -17.65 -25.03 -20.85
N VAL A 138 -16.46 -24.66 -21.35
CA VAL A 138 -15.25 -25.44 -21.09
C VAL A 138 -14.98 -25.29 -19.59
N PRO A 139 -15.01 -26.37 -18.78
CA PRO A 139 -14.64 -26.27 -17.38
C PRO A 139 -13.21 -25.71 -17.29
N PRO A 140 -12.88 -24.88 -16.29
CA PRO A 140 -11.51 -24.38 -16.09
C PRO A 140 -10.46 -25.50 -15.97
N ASP A 141 -10.89 -26.74 -15.70
CA ASP A 141 -10.08 -27.95 -15.63
C ASP A 141 -10.04 -28.79 -16.92
N ALA A 142 -10.39 -28.24 -18.09
CA ALA A 142 -10.13 -28.90 -19.36
C ALA A 142 -8.62 -28.99 -19.60
N ARG A 143 -8.00 -30.01 -18.98
CA ARG A 143 -6.55 -30.25 -18.99
C ARG A 143 -6.11 -30.43 -20.44
N ILE A 144 -5.45 -29.41 -20.96
CA ILE A 144 -4.62 -29.55 -22.16
C ILE A 144 -3.66 -30.71 -21.87
N ARG A 145 -3.65 -31.72 -22.72
CA ARG A 145 -2.71 -32.84 -22.66
C ARG A 145 -1.60 -32.59 -23.69
N PRO A 146 -0.65 -31.69 -23.40
CA PRO A 146 0.40 -31.39 -24.35
C PRO A 146 1.23 -32.67 -24.64
N ARG A 147 1.63 -32.81 -25.89
CA ARG A 147 2.45 -33.95 -26.39
C ARG A 147 3.95 -33.67 -26.27
N LEU A 148 4.28 -32.39 -26.14
CA LEU A 148 5.63 -31.87 -26.03
C LEU A 148 5.73 -31.14 -24.69
N ALA A 149 6.94 -31.01 -24.16
CA ALA A 149 7.19 -30.12 -23.05
C ALA A 149 6.60 -28.73 -23.36
N CYS A 150 5.86 -28.20 -22.41
CA CYS A 150 5.23 -26.90 -22.48
C CYS A 150 5.19 -26.32 -21.08
N ASP A 151 6.17 -25.46 -20.81
CA ASP A 151 6.32 -24.80 -19.54
C ASP A 151 7.15 -23.51 -19.68
N ILE A 152 7.10 -22.67 -18.65
CA ILE A 152 7.85 -21.42 -18.59
C ILE A 152 9.21 -21.68 -17.92
N GLU A 153 10.28 -21.39 -18.64
CA GLU A 153 11.64 -21.48 -18.10
C GLU A 153 11.90 -20.32 -17.13
N ALA A 154 11.69 -19.10 -17.62
CA ALA A 154 11.81 -17.86 -16.86
C ALA A 154 10.87 -16.78 -17.39
N ALA A 155 10.55 -15.81 -16.55
CA ALA A 155 9.86 -14.58 -16.93
C ALA A 155 10.57 -13.36 -16.33
N GLU A 156 10.52 -12.23 -17.03
CA GLU A 156 11.02 -10.95 -16.55
C GLU A 156 9.92 -9.89 -16.71
N LEU A 157 9.62 -9.17 -15.63
CA LEU A 157 8.71 -8.02 -15.65
C LEU A 157 9.54 -6.73 -15.60
N ARG A 158 9.29 -5.81 -16.53
CA ARG A 158 9.97 -4.52 -16.59
C ARG A 158 8.98 -3.39 -16.85
N ILE A 159 9.32 -2.20 -16.35
CA ILE A 159 8.56 -0.98 -16.58
C ILE A 159 9.17 -0.26 -17.78
N LEU A 160 8.33 0.09 -18.74
CA LEU A 160 8.67 0.95 -19.86
C LEU A 160 8.04 2.33 -19.65
N ASP A 161 8.62 3.32 -20.32
CA ASP A 161 8.12 4.70 -20.36
C ASP A 161 8.00 5.37 -18.99
N SER A 162 8.91 5.05 -18.06
CA SER A 162 8.96 5.66 -16.72
C SER A 162 9.83 6.91 -16.64
N ALA A 163 10.37 7.41 -17.76
CA ALA A 163 11.33 8.53 -17.80
C ALA A 163 10.73 9.87 -17.31
N TRP A 164 9.41 9.97 -17.25
CA TRP A 164 8.71 11.12 -16.70
C TRP A 164 8.76 11.18 -15.17
N ARG A 165 9.15 10.10 -14.50
CA ARG A 165 9.18 10.02 -13.03
C ARG A 165 10.20 11.02 -12.49
N GLN A 166 9.70 11.89 -11.64
CA GLN A 166 10.49 12.90 -10.95
C GLN A 166 10.06 12.96 -9.49
N GLU A 167 10.95 13.45 -8.63
CA GLU A 167 10.68 13.76 -7.23
C GLU A 167 11.22 15.15 -6.88
N TYR A 168 10.60 15.83 -5.91
CA TYR A 168 11.10 17.11 -5.43
C TYR A 168 12.23 16.91 -4.43
N HIS A 169 13.38 17.54 -4.68
CA HIS A 169 14.53 17.56 -3.78
C HIS A 169 14.88 18.99 -3.39
N LEU A 170 15.21 19.19 -2.11
CA LEU A 170 15.75 20.45 -1.64
C LEU A 170 17.23 20.55 -2.07
N THR A 171 17.54 21.49 -2.95
CA THR A 171 18.90 21.76 -3.44
C THR A 171 19.20 23.24 -3.26
N GLN A 172 20.23 23.60 -2.49
CA GLN A 172 20.62 24.99 -2.28
C GLN A 172 19.45 25.90 -1.82
N GLY A 173 18.55 25.38 -0.99
CA GLY A 173 17.39 26.13 -0.49
C GLY A 173 16.22 26.26 -1.47
N GLN A 174 16.27 25.61 -2.63
CA GLN A 174 15.17 25.56 -3.61
C GLN A 174 14.66 24.13 -3.81
N TRP A 175 13.35 23.98 -3.95
CA TRP A 175 12.73 22.71 -4.29
C TRP A 175 12.76 22.52 -5.80
N LEU A 176 13.49 21.50 -6.25
CA LEU A 176 13.64 21.20 -7.67
C LEU A 176 13.21 19.76 -7.94
N ARG A 177 12.51 19.56 -9.06
CA ARG A 177 12.18 18.23 -9.55
C ARG A 177 13.41 17.57 -10.15
N ARG A 178 13.71 16.34 -9.74
CA ARG A 178 14.80 15.53 -10.26
C ARG A 178 14.28 14.19 -10.77
N PRO A 179 14.82 13.66 -11.88
CA PRO A 179 14.49 12.31 -12.34
C PRO A 179 14.78 11.27 -11.27
N VAL A 180 13.95 10.22 -11.24
CA VAL A 180 14.17 9.03 -10.41
C VAL A 180 14.84 7.95 -11.25
N ASP A 181 15.71 7.16 -10.63
CA ASP A 181 16.36 6.02 -11.28
C ASP A 181 15.34 4.99 -11.78
N THR A 182 15.65 4.35 -12.90
CA THR A 182 14.80 3.30 -13.46
C THR A 182 14.77 2.09 -12.53
N VAL A 183 13.56 1.59 -12.26
CA VAL A 183 13.35 0.40 -11.42
C VAL A 183 13.95 -0.83 -12.08
N ALA A 184 14.70 -1.62 -11.31
CA ALA A 184 15.24 -2.88 -11.79
C ALA A 184 14.10 -3.87 -12.17
N PRO A 185 14.28 -4.67 -13.24
CA PRO A 185 13.30 -5.68 -13.61
C PRO A 185 13.10 -6.74 -12.52
N LEU A 186 11.87 -7.25 -12.40
CA LEU A 186 11.56 -8.39 -11.56
C LEU A 186 11.78 -9.68 -12.35
N ARG A 187 12.72 -10.52 -11.89
CA ARG A 187 13.01 -11.82 -12.49
C ARG A 187 12.27 -12.94 -11.77
N ILE A 188 11.76 -13.88 -12.56
CA ILE A 188 11.08 -15.09 -12.11
C ILE A 188 11.75 -16.25 -12.82
N ASP A 189 12.46 -17.09 -12.07
CA ASP A 189 13.22 -18.23 -12.59
C ASP A 189 13.36 -19.32 -11.50
N ALA A 190 14.27 -20.28 -11.69
CA ALA A 190 14.47 -21.38 -10.74
C ALA A 190 14.96 -20.91 -9.37
N ASN A 191 15.69 -19.79 -9.31
CA ASN A 191 16.24 -19.20 -8.08
C ASN A 191 15.35 -18.08 -7.52
N HIS A 192 14.46 -17.53 -8.35
CA HIS A 192 13.56 -16.44 -8.00
C HIS A 192 12.10 -16.88 -8.20
N PRO A 193 11.42 -17.41 -7.16
CA PRO A 193 10.03 -17.80 -7.28
C PRO A 193 9.13 -16.58 -7.57
N PRO A 194 7.98 -16.78 -8.24
CA PRO A 194 7.03 -15.70 -8.47
C PRO A 194 6.52 -15.14 -7.14
N PRO A 195 6.53 -13.82 -6.93
CA PRO A 195 5.91 -13.24 -5.74
C PRO A 195 4.39 -13.26 -5.88
N GLU A 196 3.65 -13.29 -4.76
CA GLU A 196 2.17 -13.20 -4.81
C GLU A 196 1.68 -11.92 -5.50
N ARG A 197 2.45 -10.83 -5.33
CA ARG A 197 2.16 -9.52 -5.91
C ARG A 197 3.43 -8.76 -6.29
N PHE A 198 3.29 -7.85 -7.24
CA PHE A 198 4.30 -6.85 -7.57
C PHE A 198 3.64 -5.48 -7.75
N THR A 199 4.40 -4.41 -7.52
CA THR A 199 3.85 -3.06 -7.48
C THR A 199 4.41 -2.19 -8.59
N VAL A 200 3.59 -1.29 -9.12
CA VAL A 200 3.98 -0.33 -10.15
C VAL A 200 3.50 1.05 -9.76
N LEU A 201 4.38 2.02 -9.95
CA LEU A 201 4.05 3.43 -9.82
C LEU A 201 3.81 4.02 -11.22
N THR A 202 2.60 4.54 -11.44
CA THR A 202 2.12 5.03 -12.75
C THR A 202 1.33 6.33 -12.63
N ARG A 203 0.82 6.83 -13.76
CA ARG A 203 0.02 8.07 -13.87
C ARG A 203 -1.47 7.81 -13.73
N THR A 204 -2.23 8.88 -13.54
CA THR A 204 -3.70 8.81 -13.57
C THR A 204 -4.22 8.79 -15.00
N VAL A 205 -5.42 8.23 -15.18
CA VAL A 205 -6.16 8.33 -16.45
C VAL A 205 -6.29 9.80 -16.86
N GLY A 206 -5.91 10.10 -18.10
CA GLY A 206 -6.00 11.45 -18.67
C GLY A 206 -4.72 12.28 -18.55
N ASP A 207 -3.72 11.84 -17.80
CA ASP A 207 -2.35 12.37 -17.92
C ASP A 207 -1.71 11.87 -19.25
N GLU A 208 -0.54 12.39 -19.66
CA GLU A 208 0.16 11.87 -20.85
C GLU A 208 0.47 10.36 -20.70
N ALA A 209 0.84 9.69 -21.79
CA ALA A 209 0.94 8.23 -21.93
C ALA A 209 1.40 7.47 -20.65
N PRO A 210 0.64 6.46 -20.19
CA PRO A 210 0.95 5.72 -18.98
C PRO A 210 2.22 4.87 -19.12
N CYS A 211 2.79 4.45 -17.99
CA CYS A 211 3.81 3.41 -17.98
C CYS A 211 3.24 2.12 -18.60
N ARG A 212 4.10 1.36 -19.30
CA ARG A 212 3.75 0.01 -19.75
C ARG A 212 4.50 -1.03 -18.93
N VAL A 213 3.79 -2.06 -18.48
CA VAL A 213 4.42 -3.25 -17.91
C VAL A 213 4.68 -4.22 -19.04
N GLN A 214 5.94 -4.54 -19.27
CA GLN A 214 6.33 -5.56 -20.23
C GLN A 214 6.70 -6.85 -19.55
N VAL A 215 6.11 -7.94 -20.04
CA VAL A 215 6.43 -9.31 -19.67
C VAL A 215 7.28 -9.91 -20.77
N ARG A 216 8.47 -10.39 -20.41
CA ARG A 216 9.30 -11.21 -21.30
C ARG A 216 9.27 -12.64 -20.80
N GLN A 217 8.93 -13.58 -21.68
CA GLN A 217 8.85 -14.99 -21.32
C GLN A 217 9.90 -15.79 -22.09
N VAL A 218 10.69 -16.57 -21.36
CA VAL A 218 11.54 -17.63 -21.90
C VAL A 218 10.78 -18.94 -21.71
N GLN A 219 10.43 -19.59 -22.83
CA GLN A 219 9.69 -20.85 -22.80
C GLN A 219 10.67 -22.01 -22.74
N HIS A 220 10.38 -22.98 -21.87
CA HIS A 220 11.07 -24.27 -21.86
C HIS A 220 10.68 -25.08 -23.10
N GLY A 221 9.39 -25.05 -23.45
CA GLY A 221 8.83 -25.70 -24.63
C GLY A 221 7.45 -25.16 -24.98
N ARG A 222 6.89 -25.60 -26.12
CA ARG A 222 5.59 -25.15 -26.64
C ARG A 222 4.67 -26.37 -26.82
N CYS A 223 3.39 -26.23 -26.49
CA CYS A 223 2.42 -27.33 -26.56
C CYS A 223 2.10 -27.82 -27.98
N GLY A 224 2.49 -27.07 -29.02
CA GLY A 224 2.18 -27.38 -30.42
C GLY A 224 0.74 -27.08 -30.84
N LEU A 225 -0.08 -26.53 -29.92
CA LEU A 225 -1.50 -26.23 -30.14
C LEU A 225 -1.79 -24.75 -30.44
N GLY A 226 -0.75 -23.90 -30.52
CA GLY A 226 -0.90 -22.44 -30.67
C GLY A 226 -1.53 -21.74 -29.46
N GLN A 227 -1.54 -22.40 -28.29
CA GLN A 227 -2.11 -21.87 -27.06
C GLN A 227 -1.06 -21.22 -26.16
N HIS A 228 0.17 -21.75 -26.17
CA HIS A 228 1.28 -21.27 -25.34
C HIS A 228 2.51 -20.96 -26.19
N PRO A 229 3.23 -19.86 -25.91
CA PRO A 229 3.05 -18.96 -24.77
C PRO A 229 1.79 -18.11 -24.84
N ALA A 230 1.21 -17.77 -23.70
CA ALA A 230 0.19 -16.74 -23.59
C ALA A 230 0.49 -15.80 -22.43
N VAL A 231 -0.19 -14.66 -22.43
CA VAL A 231 -0.20 -13.71 -21.33
C VAL A 231 -1.56 -13.06 -21.30
N SER A 232 -2.15 -12.98 -20.11
CA SER A 232 -3.41 -12.28 -19.92
C SER A 232 -3.33 -11.30 -18.76
N TRP A 233 -3.91 -10.13 -18.95
CA TRP A 233 -4.17 -9.15 -17.90
C TRP A 233 -5.67 -9.09 -17.68
N LYS A 234 -6.10 -9.15 -16.43
CA LYS A 234 -7.52 -9.09 -16.04
C LYS A 234 -7.69 -8.11 -14.89
N GLY A 235 -8.39 -7.01 -15.11
CA GLY A 235 -8.66 -6.00 -14.10
C GLY A 235 -10.05 -5.39 -14.28
N GLU A 236 -10.37 -4.37 -13.49
CA GLU A 236 -11.68 -3.71 -13.55
C GLU A 236 -11.99 -3.11 -14.94
N ARG A 237 -10.94 -2.72 -15.67
CA ARG A 237 -11.04 -2.08 -17.00
C ARG A 237 -11.15 -3.06 -18.16
N GLY A 238 -11.23 -4.36 -17.85
CA GLY A 238 -11.37 -5.42 -18.82
C GLY A 238 -10.20 -6.38 -18.83
N SER A 239 -10.18 -7.22 -19.85
CA SER A 239 -9.17 -8.25 -20.04
C SER A 239 -8.52 -8.15 -21.40
N VAL A 240 -7.20 -8.31 -21.45
CA VAL A 240 -6.45 -8.47 -22.69
C VAL A 240 -5.61 -9.72 -22.61
N GLU A 241 -5.59 -10.46 -23.72
CA GLU A 241 -4.87 -11.69 -23.88
C GLU A 241 -4.05 -11.65 -25.17
N GLN A 242 -2.82 -12.15 -25.10
CA GLN A 242 -1.93 -12.32 -26.25
C GLN A 242 -1.38 -13.74 -26.25
N HIS A 243 -1.17 -14.28 -27.45
CA HIS A 243 -0.64 -15.63 -27.67
C HIS A 243 0.62 -15.60 -28.55
N ASP A 244 1.35 -16.72 -28.55
CA ASP A 244 2.49 -17.02 -29.41
C ASP A 244 3.57 -15.92 -29.41
N GLU A 245 4.00 -15.44 -30.57
CA GLU A 245 5.06 -14.42 -30.65
C GLU A 245 4.65 -13.11 -29.97
N GLY A 246 3.35 -12.77 -29.96
CA GLY A 246 2.85 -11.61 -29.23
C GLY A 246 3.07 -11.72 -27.72
N ALA A 247 2.87 -12.92 -27.17
CA ALA A 247 3.01 -13.17 -25.73
C ALA A 247 4.46 -13.17 -25.20
N ARG A 248 5.46 -13.33 -26.08
CA ARG A 248 6.87 -13.45 -25.67
C ARG A 248 7.46 -12.18 -25.09
N SER A 249 6.98 -11.02 -25.51
CA SER A 249 7.48 -9.71 -25.08
C SER A 249 6.33 -8.70 -24.97
N ALA A 250 5.19 -9.16 -24.49
CA ALA A 250 3.95 -8.41 -24.46
C ALA A 250 4.04 -7.24 -23.47
N ALA A 251 3.57 -6.07 -23.88
CA ALA A 251 3.55 -4.86 -23.06
C ALA A 251 2.12 -4.33 -22.94
N TRP A 252 1.73 -3.98 -21.73
CA TRP A 252 0.38 -3.51 -21.42
C TRP A 252 0.44 -2.16 -20.69
N PRO A 253 -0.30 -1.13 -21.14
CA PRO A 253 -0.37 0.15 -20.43
C PRO A 253 -1.09 -0.03 -19.09
N ILE A 254 -0.53 0.59 -18.05
CA ILE A 254 -1.07 0.55 -16.70
C ILE A 254 -1.27 1.99 -16.22
N ASP A 255 -2.49 2.36 -15.91
CA ASP A 255 -2.88 3.64 -15.32
C ASP A 255 -3.81 3.41 -14.13
N VAL A 256 -3.95 4.41 -13.28
CA VAL A 256 -4.86 4.38 -12.12
C VAL A 256 -5.96 5.43 -12.26
N PRO A 257 -7.15 5.23 -11.66
CA PRO A 257 -8.22 6.22 -11.75
C PRO A 257 -7.76 7.57 -11.19
N ALA A 258 -8.20 8.67 -11.80
CA ALA A 258 -8.01 9.98 -11.21
C ALA A 258 -8.85 10.09 -9.93
N ALA A 259 -8.25 10.57 -8.85
CA ALA A 259 -9.00 10.91 -7.64
C ALA A 259 -10.03 12.01 -7.96
N ALA A 260 -11.18 11.97 -7.28
CA ALA A 260 -12.21 13.01 -7.41
C ALA A 260 -11.60 14.40 -7.12
N ALA A 261 -11.95 15.40 -7.93
CA ALA A 261 -11.32 16.73 -7.95
C ALA A 261 -11.35 17.46 -6.59
N ASP A 262 -12.32 17.15 -5.73
CA ASP A 262 -12.53 17.82 -4.43
C ASP A 262 -11.81 17.14 -3.25
N ALA A 263 -11.05 16.07 -3.49
CA ALA A 263 -10.46 15.24 -2.45
C ALA A 263 -8.97 15.54 -2.17
N LEU A 264 -8.52 16.80 -2.33
CA LEU A 264 -7.16 17.17 -1.91
C LEU A 264 -7.01 16.94 -0.41
N ARG A 265 -6.13 16.00 -0.04
CA ARG A 265 -5.83 15.64 1.34
C ARG A 265 -4.32 15.63 1.52
N LEU A 266 -3.84 16.30 2.54
CA LEU A 266 -2.42 16.35 2.85
C LEU A 266 -1.91 14.93 3.18
N LEU A 267 -0.78 14.51 2.59
CA LEU A 267 -0.15 13.21 2.88
C LEU A 267 -1.10 12.00 2.78
N ALA A 268 -2.12 12.03 1.93
CA ALA A 268 -3.00 10.88 1.74
C ALA A 268 -2.29 9.77 0.96
N GLU A 269 -2.38 8.54 1.46
CA GLU A 269 -1.88 7.34 0.78
C GLU A 269 -2.96 6.83 -0.18
N PRO A 270 -2.71 6.81 -1.51
CA PRO A 270 -3.69 6.34 -2.47
C PRO A 270 -3.84 4.82 -2.42
N TRP A 271 -5.06 4.33 -2.66
CA TRP A 271 -5.32 2.91 -2.85
C TRP A 271 -4.81 2.44 -4.23
N PRO A 272 -4.31 1.21 -4.33
CA PRO A 272 -3.87 0.66 -5.61
C PRO A 272 -5.05 0.20 -6.48
N GLU A 273 -4.88 0.31 -7.79
CA GLU A 273 -5.65 -0.48 -8.75
C GLU A 273 -5.04 -1.90 -8.81
N ILE A 274 -5.87 -2.93 -8.70
CA ILE A 274 -5.41 -4.32 -8.70
C ILE A 274 -5.76 -4.98 -10.04
N THR A 275 -4.75 -5.58 -10.69
CA THR A 275 -4.90 -6.34 -11.94
C THR A 275 -4.25 -7.71 -11.77
N LEU A 276 -4.91 -8.76 -12.23
CA LEU A 276 -4.34 -10.11 -12.30
C LEU A 276 -3.54 -10.27 -13.60
N LEU A 277 -2.25 -10.60 -13.48
CA LEU A 277 -1.39 -11.03 -14.59
C LEU A 277 -1.27 -12.55 -14.55
N GLN A 278 -1.63 -13.21 -15.66
CA GLN A 278 -1.50 -14.66 -15.80
C GLN A 278 -0.59 -15.01 -16.97
N LEU A 279 0.35 -15.92 -16.70
CA LEU A 279 1.23 -16.56 -17.68
C LEU A 279 0.88 -18.05 -17.69
N PRO A 280 -0.14 -18.46 -18.46
CA PRO A 280 -0.55 -19.85 -18.48
C PRO A 280 0.51 -20.73 -19.14
N SER A 281 0.68 -21.94 -18.60
CA SER A 281 1.48 -23.00 -19.20
C SER A 281 0.76 -24.34 -19.01
N CYS A 282 1.14 -25.37 -19.78
CA CYS A 282 0.61 -26.70 -19.51
C CYS A 282 1.30 -27.39 -18.30
N GLY A 283 2.35 -26.78 -17.74
CA GLY A 283 3.11 -27.34 -16.63
C GLY A 283 3.79 -28.67 -16.96
N LEU A 284 4.31 -28.83 -18.17
CA LEU A 284 4.95 -30.07 -18.61
C LEU A 284 6.41 -29.84 -19.00
N ARG A 285 7.33 -30.60 -18.39
CA ARG A 285 8.77 -30.60 -18.72
C ARG A 285 9.25 -32.02 -19.01
N ASP A 286 10.24 -32.13 -19.89
CA ASP A 286 10.92 -33.40 -20.17
C ASP A 286 11.78 -33.87 -19.00
N SER A 287 12.19 -32.95 -18.11
CA SER A 287 12.88 -33.27 -16.85
C SER A 287 12.63 -32.20 -15.78
N GLY A 288 12.76 -32.59 -14.51
CA GLY A 288 12.67 -31.68 -13.36
C GLY A 288 11.25 -31.24 -13.03
N VAL A 289 11.10 -30.43 -11.99
CA VAL A 289 9.77 -29.96 -11.54
C VAL A 289 9.29 -28.85 -12.47
N PRO A 290 8.07 -28.96 -13.04
CA PRO A 290 7.49 -27.89 -13.84
C PRO A 290 7.15 -26.68 -12.97
N ARG A 291 7.26 -25.48 -13.55
CA ARG A 291 6.81 -24.24 -12.91
C ARG A 291 5.29 -24.12 -12.96
N GLY A 292 4.70 -24.53 -14.08
CA GLY A 292 3.27 -24.38 -14.32
C GLY A 292 2.88 -22.94 -14.66
N SER A 293 1.59 -22.69 -14.63
CA SER A 293 1.04 -21.34 -14.80
C SER A 293 1.52 -20.42 -13.68
N ILE A 294 1.82 -19.18 -14.02
CA ILE A 294 2.20 -18.14 -13.07
C ILE A 294 1.08 -17.11 -13.00
N ASP A 295 0.51 -16.94 -11.80
CA ASP A 295 -0.49 -15.92 -11.51
C ASP A 295 0.11 -14.89 -10.54
N LEU A 296 0.04 -13.60 -10.89
CA LEU A 296 0.60 -12.49 -10.11
C LEU A 296 -0.43 -11.38 -9.96
N GLN A 297 -0.53 -10.80 -8.76
CA GLN A 297 -1.26 -9.54 -8.60
C GLN A 297 -0.37 -8.35 -8.91
N LEU A 298 -0.76 -7.55 -9.90
CA LEU A 298 -0.21 -6.22 -10.15
C LEU A 298 -0.98 -5.19 -9.31
N TRP A 299 -0.27 -4.51 -8.42
CA TRP A 299 -0.80 -3.40 -7.63
C TRP A 299 -0.25 -2.08 -8.18
N ALA A 300 -1.07 -1.34 -8.90
CA ALA A 300 -0.69 -0.08 -9.53
C ALA A 300 -1.08 1.11 -8.64
N TYR A 301 -0.15 2.01 -8.38
CA TYR A 301 -0.39 3.21 -7.59
C TYR A 301 -0.08 4.47 -8.38
N CYS A 302 -0.70 5.58 -7.98
CA CYS A 302 -0.39 6.88 -8.53
C CYS A 302 0.98 7.39 -8.03
N ALA A 303 1.88 7.72 -8.95
CA ALA A 303 3.22 8.21 -8.64
C ALA A 303 3.29 9.74 -8.45
N GLN A 304 2.14 10.40 -8.25
CA GLN A 304 2.05 11.84 -8.07
C GLN A 304 2.98 12.32 -6.95
N GLN A 305 3.73 13.37 -7.25
CA GLN A 305 4.53 14.11 -6.28
C GLN A 305 3.92 15.46 -6.02
N TRP A 306 3.89 15.82 -4.75
CA TRP A 306 3.35 17.08 -4.28
C TRP A 306 4.45 17.94 -3.68
N LEU A 307 4.30 19.24 -3.84
CA LEU A 307 5.07 20.27 -3.15
C LEU A 307 4.09 21.28 -2.57
N LEU A 308 4.17 21.48 -1.26
CA LEU A 308 3.47 22.53 -0.52
C LEU A 308 4.51 23.52 -0.02
N GLN A 309 4.28 24.80 -0.25
CA GLN A 309 4.99 25.89 0.42
C GLN A 309 3.97 26.82 1.06
N GLN A 310 4.17 27.10 2.35
CA GLN A 310 3.30 27.94 3.14
C GLN A 310 4.12 29.04 3.80
N GLN A 311 3.60 30.27 3.76
CA GLN A 311 4.14 31.40 4.50
C GLN A 311 3.00 32.18 5.13
N ARG A 312 3.13 32.46 6.43
CA ARG A 312 2.15 33.23 7.19
C ARG A 312 2.84 34.18 8.16
N GLN A 313 2.30 35.38 8.27
CA GLN A 313 2.70 36.40 9.23
C GLN A 313 1.45 37.15 9.67
N ALA A 314 0.79 36.61 10.70
CA ALA A 314 -0.55 36.99 11.10
C ALA A 314 -0.67 37.08 12.61
N LYS A 315 -0.44 38.28 13.12
CA LYS A 315 -0.78 38.67 14.48
C LYS A 315 -2.24 39.11 14.52
N LEU A 316 -3.10 38.27 15.09
CA LEU A 316 -4.53 38.49 15.20
C LEU A 316 -4.82 39.26 16.50
N GLY A 317 -5.16 40.54 16.36
CA GLY A 317 -5.54 41.40 17.49
C GLY A 317 -7.04 41.32 17.82
N PHE A 318 -7.39 41.42 19.09
CA PHE A 318 -8.77 41.44 19.58
C PHE A 318 -8.88 42.40 20.76
N ALA A 319 -9.93 43.23 20.78
CA ALA A 319 -10.33 44.02 21.94
C ALA A 319 -11.83 43.82 22.15
N LEU A 320 -12.23 43.50 23.38
CA LEU A 320 -13.62 43.25 23.77
C LEU A 320 -13.94 44.02 25.08
N PRO A 321 -15.17 44.53 25.26
CA PRO A 321 -16.37 44.24 24.46
C PRO A 321 -16.54 45.10 23.21
N ASP A 322 -15.74 46.16 23.00
CA ASP A 322 -15.88 47.03 21.81
C ASP A 322 -15.35 46.34 20.54
N PRO A 323 -16.24 45.80 19.69
CA PRO A 323 -15.82 45.06 18.49
C PRO A 323 -15.38 46.00 17.36
N LYS A 324 -15.51 47.33 17.52
CA LYS A 324 -15.16 48.32 16.50
C LYS A 324 -13.66 48.63 16.46
N ALA A 325 -12.88 48.12 17.40
CA ALA A 325 -11.44 48.07 17.28
C ALA A 325 -11.07 47.14 16.11
N SER A 326 -11.01 47.70 14.90
CA SER A 326 -10.58 46.97 13.71
C SER A 326 -9.24 46.31 14.01
N PRO A 327 -9.14 44.97 13.94
CA PRO A 327 -7.84 44.33 14.10
C PRO A 327 -6.88 44.84 13.03
N PRO A 328 -5.58 44.87 13.32
CA PRO A 328 -4.59 45.32 12.35
C PRO A 328 -4.72 44.54 11.04
N ALA A 329 -4.50 45.21 9.92
CA ALA A 329 -4.50 44.55 8.61
C ALA A 329 -3.43 43.47 8.58
N VAL A 330 -3.86 42.22 8.45
CA VAL A 330 -2.98 41.06 8.40
C VAL A 330 -2.63 40.74 6.95
N LYS A 331 -1.38 40.39 6.68
CA LYS A 331 -0.98 39.89 5.36
C LYS A 331 -1.65 38.53 5.14
N PRO A 332 -2.29 38.30 3.97
CA PRO A 332 -2.93 37.02 3.70
C PRO A 332 -1.91 35.87 3.72
N THR A 333 -2.37 34.70 4.13
CA THR A 333 -1.57 33.48 4.09
C THR A 333 -1.23 33.16 2.64
N ARG A 334 0.04 32.90 2.36
CA ARG A 334 0.50 32.46 1.04
C ARG A 334 0.68 30.96 1.07
N ILE A 335 -0.05 30.26 0.21
CA ILE A 335 0.09 28.82 0.02
C ILE A 335 0.27 28.56 -1.46
N GLU A 336 1.40 27.97 -1.79
CA GLU A 336 1.72 27.44 -3.11
C GLU A 336 1.62 25.91 -3.01
N LEU A 337 0.84 25.31 -3.90
CA LEU A 337 0.69 23.88 -3.99
C LEU A 337 0.91 23.46 -5.44
N GLU A 338 1.82 22.52 -5.62
CA GLU A 338 2.10 21.91 -6.91
C GLU A 338 1.87 20.40 -6.84
N ARG A 339 1.38 19.85 -7.95
CA ARG A 339 1.34 18.42 -8.22
C ARG A 339 2.08 18.16 -9.51
N ASP A 340 3.20 17.44 -9.44
CA ASP A 340 4.08 17.16 -10.57
C ASP A 340 4.45 18.42 -11.36
N GLY A 341 4.74 19.52 -10.64
CA GLY A 341 5.07 20.83 -11.18
C GLY A 341 3.90 21.64 -11.76
N ALA A 342 2.68 21.10 -11.74
CA ALA A 342 1.48 21.85 -12.12
C ALA A 342 0.83 22.48 -10.89
N PRO A 343 0.56 23.80 -10.88
CA PRO A 343 -0.06 24.46 -9.75
C PRO A 343 -1.48 23.93 -9.49
N ARG A 344 -1.87 23.94 -8.22
CA ARG A 344 -3.19 23.51 -7.73
C ARG A 344 -3.84 24.62 -6.92
N SER A 345 -5.17 24.61 -6.89
CA SER A 345 -5.92 25.61 -6.10
C SER A 345 -5.62 25.42 -4.61
N THR A 346 -5.37 26.54 -3.93
CA THR A 346 -5.13 26.61 -2.49
C THR A 346 -6.18 27.49 -1.78
N GLU A 347 -7.22 27.91 -2.49
CA GLU A 347 -8.22 28.87 -2.00
C GLU A 347 -8.88 28.42 -0.70
N ARG A 348 -9.27 27.14 -0.61
CA ARG A 348 -9.86 26.55 0.60
C ARG A 348 -8.92 26.65 1.80
N TRP A 349 -7.63 26.40 1.58
CA TRP A 349 -6.64 26.43 2.64
C TRP A 349 -6.33 27.86 3.09
N CYS A 350 -6.18 28.79 2.14
CA CYS A 350 -6.02 30.21 2.45
C CYS A 350 -7.22 30.74 3.26
N ARG A 351 -8.45 30.42 2.85
CA ARG A 351 -9.67 30.76 3.59
C ARG A 351 -9.67 30.18 5.00
N GLY A 352 -9.30 28.92 5.15
CA GLY A 352 -9.25 28.26 6.45
C GLY A 352 -8.28 28.95 7.44
N PHE A 353 -7.13 29.41 6.98
CA PHE A 353 -6.17 30.15 7.83
C PHE A 353 -6.57 31.61 8.09
N ASP A 354 -7.13 32.30 7.11
CA ASP A 354 -7.35 33.75 7.20
C ASP A 354 -8.74 34.10 7.75
N GLU A 355 -9.75 33.26 7.49
CA GLU A 355 -11.13 33.47 7.90
C GLU A 355 -11.54 32.51 9.03
N ASP A 356 -11.50 31.20 8.80
CA ASP A 356 -12.08 30.21 9.73
C ASP A 356 -11.32 30.18 11.07
N LEU A 357 -9.98 30.16 11.03
CA LEU A 357 -9.14 30.20 12.23
C LEU A 357 -9.38 31.47 13.06
N ARG A 358 -9.51 32.61 12.38
CA ARG A 358 -9.76 33.90 13.03
C ARG A 358 -11.15 33.94 13.65
N ALA A 359 -12.17 33.44 12.96
CA ALA A 359 -13.53 33.35 13.47
C ALA A 359 -13.61 32.45 14.71
N ALA A 360 -12.97 31.27 14.67
CA ALA A 360 -12.91 30.34 15.79
C ALA A 360 -12.21 30.96 17.02
N LEU A 361 -11.08 31.64 16.82
CA LEU A 361 -10.40 32.38 17.89
C LEU A 361 -11.28 33.48 18.49
N ALA A 362 -11.96 34.28 17.66
CA ALA A 362 -12.84 35.34 18.12
C ALA A 362 -13.96 34.77 19.02
N GLN A 363 -14.57 33.66 18.63
CA GLN A 363 -15.61 32.99 19.40
C GLN A 363 -15.07 32.47 20.74
N GLY A 364 -13.89 31.85 20.74
CA GLY A 364 -13.27 31.38 21.98
C GLY A 364 -12.91 32.49 22.96
N LEU A 365 -12.37 33.60 22.47
CA LEU A 365 -12.04 34.76 23.30
C LEU A 365 -13.29 35.43 23.88
N GLN A 366 -14.42 35.44 23.16
CA GLN A 366 -15.71 35.83 23.74
C GLN A 366 -16.12 34.90 24.88
N GLY A 367 -15.87 33.59 24.74
CA GLY A 367 -16.06 32.61 25.81
C GLY A 367 -15.21 32.91 27.05
N VAL A 368 -13.94 33.26 26.87
CA VAL A 368 -13.04 33.68 27.96
C VAL A 368 -13.54 34.95 28.64
N LEU A 369 -13.92 35.98 27.88
CA LEU A 369 -14.46 37.21 28.47
C LEU A 369 -15.73 36.93 29.28
N LYS A 370 -16.64 36.10 28.77
CA LYS A 370 -17.86 35.69 29.50
C LYS A 370 -17.52 34.95 30.79
N ALA A 371 -16.53 34.05 30.77
CA ALA A 371 -16.09 33.35 31.97
C ALA A 371 -15.45 34.31 32.98
N TRP A 372 -14.72 35.32 32.52
CA TRP A 372 -14.13 36.35 33.35
C TRP A 372 -15.18 37.25 34.01
N GLN A 373 -16.19 37.68 33.25
CA GLN A 373 -17.34 38.48 33.72
C GLN A 373 -18.13 37.83 34.87
N ALA A 374 -18.04 36.51 35.05
CA ALA A 374 -18.68 35.84 36.17
C ALA A 374 -18.03 36.19 37.53
N ASN A 375 -16.77 36.63 37.53
CA ASN A 375 -16.00 36.88 38.75
C ASN A 375 -15.63 38.36 38.95
N VAL A 376 -15.78 39.20 37.92
CA VAL A 376 -15.43 40.63 37.98
C VAL A 376 -16.48 41.52 37.29
N LYS A 377 -16.54 42.78 37.71
CA LYS A 377 -17.30 43.87 37.08
C LYS A 377 -16.42 44.60 36.04
N ASP A 378 -17.06 45.28 35.08
CA ASP A 378 -16.40 46.07 34.03
C ASP A 378 -15.29 45.32 33.28
N ALA A 379 -15.56 44.05 32.97
CA ALA A 379 -14.60 43.14 32.37
C ALA A 379 -14.21 43.58 30.95
N THR A 380 -12.91 43.61 30.68
CA THR A 380 -12.35 43.84 29.34
C THR A 380 -11.33 42.76 28.99
N LEU A 381 -11.14 42.53 27.70
CA LEU A 381 -10.17 41.59 27.15
C LEU A 381 -9.42 42.25 26.00
N GLN A 382 -8.09 42.19 26.04
CA GLN A 382 -7.21 42.50 24.92
C GLN A 382 -6.36 41.27 24.62
N ALA A 383 -6.25 40.90 23.35
CA ALA A 383 -5.41 39.78 22.94
C ALA A 383 -4.71 40.05 21.62
N GLU A 384 -3.47 39.60 21.49
CA GLU A 384 -2.74 39.48 20.22
C GLU A 384 -2.22 38.04 20.12
N ILE A 385 -2.70 37.28 19.13
CA ILE A 385 -2.37 35.86 18.98
C ILE A 385 -1.83 35.61 17.57
N GLY A 386 -0.63 35.05 17.46
CA GLY A 386 -0.03 34.55 16.22
C GLY A 386 0.07 33.03 16.24
N LEU A 387 -0.50 32.35 15.24
CA LEU A 387 -0.47 30.89 15.08
C LEU A 387 -0.04 30.53 13.67
N PHE A 388 0.81 29.51 13.55
CA PHE A 388 1.44 29.10 12.30
C PHE A 388 2.27 30.21 11.62
N ASP A 389 2.78 31.16 12.41
CA ASP A 389 3.62 32.24 11.90
C ASP A 389 5.00 31.70 11.53
N GLY A 390 5.43 31.97 10.30
CA GLY A 390 6.68 31.47 9.75
C GLY A 390 6.52 30.88 8.36
N LYS A 391 7.25 29.80 8.10
CA LYS A 391 7.31 29.14 6.79
C LYS A 391 7.27 27.63 6.96
N ALA A 392 6.62 26.95 6.03
CA ALA A 392 6.75 25.52 5.87
C ALA A 392 6.95 25.18 4.40
N ALA A 393 7.79 24.20 4.14
CA ALA A 393 7.85 23.55 2.86
C ALA A 393 7.80 22.04 3.05
N MET A 394 6.98 21.35 2.27
CA MET A 394 6.80 19.91 2.39
C MET A 394 6.59 19.30 1.02
N THR A 395 7.24 18.18 0.77
CA THR A 395 6.99 17.34 -0.39
C THR A 395 6.61 15.94 0.03
N TRP A 396 5.68 15.34 -0.70
CA TRP A 396 5.29 13.96 -0.50
C TRP A 396 4.84 13.29 -1.78
N GLY A 397 4.85 11.97 -1.77
CA GLY A 397 4.41 11.13 -2.88
C GLY A 397 4.89 9.71 -2.70
N LEU A 398 4.45 8.80 -3.56
CA LEU A 398 4.91 7.42 -3.52
C LEU A 398 6.27 7.28 -4.22
N ARG A 399 7.14 6.47 -3.62
CA ARG A 399 8.41 6.00 -4.17
C ARG A 399 8.44 4.48 -4.14
N GLU A 400 9.20 3.87 -5.04
CA GLU A 400 9.51 2.45 -5.03
C GLU A 400 10.01 1.96 -3.67
N GLY A 401 9.57 0.76 -3.29
CA GLY A 401 10.06 0.10 -2.09
C GLY A 401 11.50 -0.43 -2.24
N PRO A 402 12.10 -0.93 -1.15
CA PRO A 402 13.51 -1.35 -1.12
C PRO A 402 13.84 -2.52 -2.05
N ARG A 403 12.85 -3.29 -2.52
CA ARG A 403 13.01 -4.37 -3.49
C ARG A 403 12.40 -4.03 -4.86
N GLY A 404 12.27 -2.74 -5.18
CA GLY A 404 11.67 -2.26 -6.41
C GLY A 404 10.24 -2.79 -6.58
N LEU A 405 9.98 -3.45 -7.71
CA LEU A 405 8.67 -4.03 -8.03
C LEU A 405 8.20 -5.10 -7.04
N ALA A 406 9.10 -5.76 -6.30
CA ALA A 406 8.77 -6.86 -5.37
C ALA A 406 8.41 -6.40 -3.94
N SER A 407 8.23 -5.10 -3.72
CA SER A 407 7.87 -4.55 -2.41
C SER A 407 6.86 -3.42 -2.57
N PRO A 408 5.91 -3.25 -1.64
CA PRO A 408 5.01 -2.10 -1.64
C PRO A 408 5.76 -0.77 -1.74
N PRO A 409 5.17 0.25 -2.40
CA PRO A 409 5.77 1.57 -2.43
C PRO A 409 5.75 2.20 -1.04
N VAL A 410 6.61 3.20 -0.85
CA VAL A 410 6.73 3.97 0.38
C VAL A 410 6.18 5.36 0.16
N GLN A 411 5.34 5.83 1.09
CA GLN A 411 4.92 7.23 1.15
C GLN A 411 6.11 8.08 1.61
N ARG A 412 6.85 8.62 0.64
CA ARG A 412 7.97 9.53 0.88
C ARG A 412 7.43 10.85 1.44
N VAL A 413 8.08 11.38 2.47
CA VAL A 413 7.82 12.71 3.01
C VAL A 413 9.13 13.40 3.32
N VAL A 414 9.30 14.63 2.82
CA VAL A 414 10.39 15.51 3.24
C VAL A 414 9.79 16.87 3.57
N ALA A 415 10.07 17.40 4.75
CA ALA A 415 9.56 18.69 5.19
C ALA A 415 10.64 19.52 5.89
N ASP A 416 10.54 20.84 5.72
CA ASP A 416 11.26 21.86 6.48
C ASP A 416 10.20 22.79 7.07
N LEU A 417 10.00 22.69 8.39
CA LEU A 417 8.93 23.38 9.11
C LEU A 417 9.56 24.38 10.08
N ASP A 418 9.19 25.65 9.92
CA ASP A 418 9.56 26.75 10.81
C ASP A 418 8.30 27.53 11.18
N TRP A 419 7.63 27.06 12.23
CA TRP A 419 6.40 27.65 12.74
C TRP A 419 6.59 28.23 14.13
N SER A 420 5.83 29.26 14.43
CA SER A 420 5.77 29.85 15.76
C SER A 420 4.34 30.06 16.22
N ALA A 421 4.19 30.00 17.54
CA ALA A 421 3.03 30.47 18.26
C ALA A 421 3.49 31.65 19.13
N SER A 422 2.73 32.74 19.13
CA SER A 422 2.93 33.85 20.05
C SER A 422 1.58 34.32 20.59
N GLY A 423 1.56 34.81 21.81
CA GLY A 423 0.34 35.28 22.44
C GLY A 423 0.62 36.34 23.49
N SER A 424 -0.15 37.41 23.45
CA SER A 424 -0.39 38.31 24.57
C SER A 424 -1.88 38.29 24.87
N LEU A 425 -2.27 38.04 26.12
CA LEU A 425 -3.64 38.10 26.59
C LEU A 425 -3.66 38.94 27.87
N HIS A 426 -4.50 39.96 27.90
CA HIS A 426 -4.73 40.82 29.04
C HIS A 426 -6.23 40.86 29.33
N LEU A 427 -6.62 40.33 30.49
CA LEU A 427 -7.96 40.48 31.05
C LEU A 427 -7.90 41.50 32.18
N GLN A 428 -8.92 42.35 32.24
CA GLN A 428 -9.05 43.33 33.31
C GLN A 428 -10.49 43.34 33.83
N GLY A 429 -10.68 43.58 35.12
CA GLY A 429 -11.99 43.84 35.71
C GLY A 429 -11.91 44.06 37.22
N MET A 430 -12.94 44.68 37.78
CA MET A 430 -13.01 44.99 39.22
C MET A 430 -13.57 43.80 39.98
N VAL A 431 -12.83 43.30 40.96
CA VAL A 431 -13.28 42.25 41.89
C VAL A 431 -13.72 42.88 43.21
N GLU A 432 -14.72 42.26 43.83
CA GLU A 432 -15.17 42.56 45.18
C GLU A 432 -15.13 41.25 45.98
N HIS A 433 -14.29 41.19 47.02
CA HIS A 433 -14.07 39.97 47.79
C HIS A 433 -13.83 40.30 49.26
N ALA A 434 -14.59 39.67 50.15
CA ALA A 434 -14.56 39.94 51.58
C ALA A 434 -14.65 41.45 51.94
N GLY A 435 -15.51 42.19 51.22
CA GLY A 435 -15.69 43.64 51.39
C GLY A 435 -14.67 44.50 50.63
N ALA A 436 -13.45 44.00 50.38
CA ALA A 436 -12.43 44.75 49.65
C ALA A 436 -12.72 44.82 48.14
N LYS A 437 -12.32 45.93 47.52
CA LYS A 437 -12.35 46.11 46.05
C LYS A 437 -10.95 46.23 45.48
N ALA A 438 -10.73 45.63 44.31
CA ALA A 438 -9.49 45.80 43.55
C ALA A 438 -9.74 45.68 42.05
N GLN A 439 -8.98 46.43 41.27
CA GLN A 439 -8.85 46.22 39.85
C GLN A 439 -7.87 45.07 39.62
N LEU A 440 -8.32 43.97 39.02
CA LEU A 440 -7.44 42.85 38.67
C LEU A 440 -6.98 42.97 37.22
N HIS A 441 -5.73 42.56 36.98
CA HIS A 441 -5.12 42.44 35.67
C HIS A 441 -4.51 41.04 35.53
N LEU A 442 -5.14 40.18 34.73
CA LEU A 442 -4.58 38.87 34.39
C LEU A 442 -3.86 38.97 33.06
N ARG A 443 -2.57 38.61 33.04
CA ARG A 443 -1.69 38.72 31.90
C ARG A 443 -1.05 37.39 31.53
N VAL A 444 -0.99 37.12 30.24
CA VAL A 444 -0.24 36.00 29.67
C VAL A 444 0.56 36.53 28.51
N GLU A 445 1.86 36.25 28.50
CA GLU A 445 2.74 36.57 27.38
C GLU A 445 3.65 35.38 27.12
N GLY A 446 3.80 35.01 25.86
CA GLY A 446 4.71 33.94 25.50
C GLY A 446 4.91 33.77 24.01
N MET A 447 5.96 33.03 23.71
CA MET A 447 6.33 32.61 22.37
C MET A 447 6.84 31.17 22.42
N ALA A 448 6.54 30.40 21.39
CA ALA A 448 7.06 29.06 21.17
C ALA A 448 7.37 28.90 19.68
N ARG A 449 8.40 28.12 19.35
CA ARG A 449 8.83 27.90 17.97
C ARG A 449 9.12 26.42 17.73
N LEU A 450 8.65 25.93 16.59
CA LEU A 450 9.01 24.65 16.02
C LEU A 450 9.93 24.91 14.83
N GLN A 451 11.13 24.36 14.88
CA GLN A 451 12.04 24.32 13.74
C GLN A 451 12.50 22.88 13.57
N VAL A 452 11.97 22.19 12.57
CA VAL A 452 12.21 20.76 12.36
C VAL A 452 12.36 20.43 10.88
N GLN A 453 13.32 19.56 10.59
CA GLN A 453 13.44 18.89 9.31
C GLN A 453 12.96 17.46 9.46
N ILE A 454 12.08 17.05 8.56
CA ILE A 454 11.46 15.73 8.55
C ILE A 454 11.90 15.04 7.28
N GLU A 455 12.40 13.81 7.40
CA GLU A 455 12.80 13.00 6.26
C GLU A 455 12.36 11.55 6.47
N ARG A 456 11.45 11.10 5.60
CA ARG A 456 11.02 9.71 5.47
C ARG A 456 11.23 9.29 4.02
N LEU A 457 12.31 8.54 3.79
CA LEU A 457 12.64 8.01 2.46
C LEU A 457 12.47 6.50 2.36
N LEU A 458 12.43 5.79 3.50
CA LEU A 458 12.47 4.33 3.58
C LEU A 458 11.24 3.79 4.34
N ALA A 459 10.91 2.53 4.05
CA ALA A 459 9.70 1.86 4.53
C ALA A 459 9.75 1.49 6.03
N ASP A 460 10.96 1.34 6.57
CA ASP A 460 11.23 0.92 7.95
C ASP A 460 10.90 2.00 8.99
N VAL A 461 10.73 3.25 8.55
CA VAL A 461 10.28 4.34 9.40
C VAL A 461 8.77 4.52 9.25
N ASP A 462 8.04 4.42 10.36
CA ASP A 462 6.59 4.63 10.41
C ASP A 462 6.22 6.11 10.17
N LEU A 463 5.22 6.34 9.30
CA LEU A 463 4.80 7.70 8.92
C LEU A 463 4.27 8.49 10.11
N LEU A 464 3.46 7.86 10.96
CA LEU A 464 2.88 8.53 12.13
C LEU A 464 3.99 8.95 13.09
N SER A 465 4.92 8.05 13.41
CA SER A 465 6.08 8.35 14.25
C SER A 465 6.94 9.47 13.68
N THR A 466 7.20 9.49 12.37
CA THR A 466 7.99 10.56 11.75
C THR A 466 7.31 11.92 11.90
N MET A 467 6.01 11.96 11.62
CA MET A 467 5.25 13.20 11.56
C MET A 467 4.82 13.73 12.94
N GLN A 468 4.92 12.95 14.02
CA GLN A 468 4.71 13.45 15.39
C GLN A 468 5.62 14.63 15.75
N THR A 469 6.79 14.74 15.11
CA THR A 469 7.72 15.86 15.30
C THR A 469 7.23 17.17 14.69
N SER A 470 6.18 17.15 13.85
CA SER A 470 5.57 18.35 13.26
C SER A 470 4.62 19.11 14.19
N VAL A 471 4.59 18.76 15.48
CA VAL A 471 3.69 19.35 16.48
C VAL A 471 4.45 20.22 17.47
N LEU A 472 4.11 21.50 17.50
CA LEU A 472 4.51 22.46 18.52
C LEU A 472 3.55 22.35 19.71
N ARG A 473 4.08 22.28 20.94
CA ARG A 473 3.30 22.35 22.19
C ARG A 473 3.90 23.39 23.11
N TRP A 474 3.06 24.14 23.80
CA TRP A 474 3.51 25.17 24.74
C TRP A 474 2.60 25.30 25.95
N ARG A 475 3.16 25.96 26.96
CA ARG A 475 2.50 26.32 28.22
C ARG A 475 3.08 27.66 28.67
N TRP A 476 2.30 28.73 28.57
CA TRP A 476 2.70 30.07 29.01
C TRP A 476 2.06 30.39 30.36
N PRO A 477 2.85 30.76 31.38
CA PRO A 477 2.32 30.99 32.72
C PRO A 477 1.44 32.24 32.78
N ILE A 478 0.40 32.19 33.62
CA ILE A 478 -0.49 33.32 33.87
C ILE A 478 0.06 34.14 35.03
N ARG A 479 0.07 35.47 34.90
CA ARG A 479 0.41 36.43 35.95
C ARG A 479 -0.83 37.23 36.32
N VAL A 480 -0.94 37.61 37.58
CA VAL A 480 -2.02 38.45 38.08
C VAL A 480 -1.39 39.63 38.81
N ASP A 481 -1.69 40.83 38.32
CA ASP A 481 -1.43 42.09 38.98
C ASP A 481 -2.74 42.64 39.54
N TYR A 482 -2.67 43.52 40.53
CA TYR A 482 -3.85 44.15 41.12
C TYR A 482 -3.58 45.59 41.56
N ASP A 483 -4.59 46.44 41.43
CA ASP A 483 -4.61 47.79 41.98
C ASP A 483 -5.73 47.88 43.03
N PRO A 484 -5.42 48.02 44.33
CA PRO A 484 -6.43 48.09 45.37
C PRO A 484 -7.24 49.38 45.25
N MET A 485 -8.55 49.29 45.52
CA MET A 485 -9.46 50.43 45.51
C MET A 485 -9.96 50.68 46.93
N ALA A 486 -9.69 51.88 47.46
CA ALA A 486 -10.21 52.28 48.75
C ALA A 486 -11.73 52.50 48.69
N ASP A 487 -12.44 52.03 49.70
CA ASP A 487 -13.84 52.33 49.96
C ASP A 487 -14.00 53.06 51.30
N ASP A 488 -15.23 53.50 51.59
CA ASP A 488 -15.57 54.23 52.81
C ASP A 488 -15.41 53.37 54.08
N ASP A 489 -15.40 52.04 53.94
CA ASP A 489 -15.23 51.07 55.03
C ASP A 489 -13.73 50.82 55.37
N GLY A 490 -12.81 51.29 54.54
CA GLY A 490 -11.36 51.21 54.75
C GLY A 490 -10.77 49.81 54.55
N THR A 491 -11.54 48.87 54.01
CA THR A 491 -11.10 47.48 53.78
C THR A 491 -10.38 47.38 52.45
N VAL A 492 -9.13 46.91 52.45
CA VAL A 492 -8.27 46.96 51.25
C VAL A 492 -7.62 45.62 50.93
N PHE A 493 -7.45 45.36 49.63
CA PHE A 493 -6.54 44.32 49.16
C PHE A 493 -5.11 44.69 49.52
N SER A 494 -4.45 43.84 50.30
CA SER A 494 -3.10 44.10 50.81
C SER A 494 -2.02 43.25 50.13
N GLU A 495 -2.37 42.07 49.63
CA GLU A 495 -1.45 41.19 48.91
C GLU A 495 -2.20 40.28 47.92
N VAL A 496 -1.58 40.01 46.76
CA VAL A 496 -1.94 38.93 45.85
C VAL A 496 -0.71 38.04 45.65
N GLY A 497 -0.87 36.75 45.94
CA GLY A 497 0.18 35.75 45.83
C GLY A 497 0.42 35.25 44.39
N PRO A 498 1.32 34.27 44.21
CA PRO A 498 1.56 33.68 42.89
C PRO A 498 0.29 33.01 42.36
N CYS A 499 0.03 33.22 41.07
CA CYS A 499 -1.12 32.68 40.38
C CYS A 499 -0.85 31.25 39.89
N SER A 500 -1.86 30.38 39.99
CA SER A 500 -1.88 29.08 39.30
C SER A 500 -2.39 29.23 37.86
N GLY A 501 -2.16 28.19 37.06
CA GLY A 501 -2.70 28.10 35.70
C GLY A 501 -1.74 28.59 34.63
N SER A 502 -2.09 28.29 33.39
CA SER A 502 -1.31 28.58 32.20
C SER A 502 -2.23 28.66 31.00
N MET A 503 -1.83 29.42 29.98
CA MET A 503 -2.39 29.26 28.65
C MET A 503 -1.61 28.14 27.95
N THR A 504 -2.29 27.06 27.62
CA THR A 504 -1.71 25.89 26.96
C THR A 504 -2.19 25.82 25.53
N GLY A 505 -1.32 25.33 24.65
CA GLY A 505 -1.71 25.15 23.26
C GLY A 505 -0.85 24.16 22.53
N SER A 506 -1.35 23.77 21.37
CA SER A 506 -0.61 22.96 20.41
C SER A 506 -1.00 23.33 18.99
N LEU A 507 -0.06 23.26 18.06
CA LEU A 507 -0.32 23.41 16.64
C LEU A 507 0.59 22.51 15.83
N GLY A 508 0.18 22.18 14.61
CA GLY A 508 1.00 21.38 13.72
C GLY A 508 0.16 20.56 12.74
N LEU A 509 0.67 19.38 12.39
CA LEU A 509 -0.04 18.39 11.59
C LEU A 509 -0.47 17.21 12.46
N ARG A 510 -1.68 16.69 12.20
CA ARG A 510 -2.18 15.45 12.80
C ARG A 510 -2.91 14.58 11.76
N PRO A 511 -3.03 13.26 11.98
CA PRO A 511 -3.89 12.42 11.14
C PRO A 511 -5.32 12.96 11.11
N ASN A 512 -5.91 13.04 9.93
CA ASN A 512 -7.30 13.41 9.78
C ASN A 512 -8.19 12.26 10.27
N GLN A 513 -9.10 12.55 11.20
CA GLN A 513 -10.03 11.56 11.75
C GLN A 513 -11.25 11.32 10.83
N ALA A 514 -11.46 12.16 9.81
CA ALA A 514 -12.54 11.95 8.84
C ALA A 514 -12.23 10.78 7.89
N GLU A 515 -13.27 10.07 7.46
CA GLU A 515 -13.19 8.86 6.62
C GLU A 515 -12.33 9.11 5.36
N GLY A 516 -11.30 8.29 5.17
CA GLY A 516 -10.42 8.29 3.99
C GLY A 516 -8.98 8.78 4.22
N GLY A 517 -8.56 8.95 5.48
CA GLY A 517 -7.15 9.18 5.84
C GLY A 517 -6.57 10.54 5.42
N GLY A 518 -5.24 10.64 5.52
CA GLY A 518 -4.47 11.87 5.30
C GLY A 518 -4.17 12.63 6.59
N TRP A 519 -3.68 13.84 6.44
CA TRP A 519 -3.25 14.73 7.51
C TRP A 519 -4.00 16.06 7.43
N ALA A 520 -4.14 16.73 8.56
CA ALA A 520 -4.77 18.03 8.67
C ALA A 520 -3.89 18.96 9.51
N TRP A 521 -3.86 20.24 9.16
CA TRP A 521 -3.41 21.24 10.10
C TRP A 521 -4.36 21.30 11.28
N PHE A 522 -3.83 21.56 12.46
CA PHE A 522 -4.65 21.77 13.64
C PHE A 522 -4.03 22.78 14.59
N ALA A 523 -4.88 23.45 15.36
CA ALA A 523 -4.47 24.29 16.47
C ALA A 523 -5.46 24.16 17.63
N THR A 524 -4.92 24.03 18.83
CA THR A 524 -5.68 24.05 20.07
C THR A 524 -5.12 25.12 21.01
N LEU A 525 -5.98 25.83 21.71
CA LEU A 525 -5.60 26.82 22.72
C LEU A 525 -6.59 26.75 23.88
N ALA A 526 -6.11 26.77 25.11
CA ALA A 526 -6.93 26.73 26.30
C ALA A 526 -6.29 27.49 27.46
N ILE A 527 -7.11 27.94 28.40
CA ILE A 527 -6.69 28.44 29.72
C ILE A 527 -7.00 27.36 30.74
N GLU A 528 -5.99 26.98 31.51
CA GLU A 528 -6.17 26.12 32.68
C GLU A 528 -6.79 26.89 33.86
N PRO A 529 -7.37 26.20 34.85
CA PRO A 529 -7.92 26.86 36.04
C PRO A 529 -6.93 27.83 36.69
N VAL A 530 -7.41 29.06 36.89
CA VAL A 530 -6.65 30.19 37.41
C VAL A 530 -7.15 30.50 38.81
N SER A 531 -6.24 30.44 39.78
CA SER A 531 -6.52 30.81 41.16
C SER A 531 -5.32 31.52 41.74
N THR A 532 -5.56 32.40 42.71
CA THR A 532 -4.50 33.07 43.44
C THR A 532 -4.84 33.16 44.92
N ARG A 533 -3.81 33.32 45.73
CA ARG A 533 -3.95 33.68 47.14
C ARG A 533 -4.17 35.18 47.24
N VAL A 534 -5.09 35.61 48.09
CA VAL A 534 -5.33 37.04 48.36
C VAL A 534 -5.35 37.31 49.86
N ILE A 535 -4.79 38.44 50.27
CA ILE A 535 -4.84 38.92 51.66
C ILE A 535 -5.59 40.23 51.70
N VAL A 536 -6.68 40.25 52.46
CA VAL A 536 -7.50 41.44 52.70
C VAL A 536 -7.15 41.98 54.09
N HIS A 537 -7.03 43.30 54.20
CA HIS A 537 -6.83 43.99 55.46
C HIS A 537 -8.08 44.81 55.79
N ASP A 538 -8.75 44.41 56.86
CA ASP A 538 -9.86 45.14 57.47
C ASP A 538 -9.32 45.93 58.68
N PRO A 539 -9.58 47.24 58.80
CA PRO A 539 -9.07 48.06 59.90
C PRO A 539 -9.60 47.64 61.28
N LEU A 540 -10.73 46.93 61.35
CA LEU A 540 -11.35 46.43 62.58
C LEU A 540 -11.01 44.96 62.84
N LEU A 541 -10.98 44.12 61.80
CA LEU A 541 -10.79 42.66 61.92
C LEU A 541 -9.35 42.19 61.67
N GLY A 542 -8.48 43.05 61.15
CA GLY A 542 -7.09 42.74 60.82
C GLY A 542 -6.92 42.04 59.48
N ARG A 543 -5.89 41.19 59.37
CA ARG A 543 -5.54 40.50 58.12
C ARG A 543 -6.30 39.18 57.98
N ALA A 544 -6.98 38.99 56.85
CA ALA A 544 -7.63 37.76 56.45
C ALA A 544 -7.01 37.21 55.16
N GLU A 545 -6.64 35.93 55.16
CA GLU A 545 -6.10 35.22 54.00
C GLU A 545 -7.18 34.34 53.38
N SER A 546 -7.27 34.35 52.04
CA SER A 546 -8.22 33.50 51.32
C SER A 546 -7.71 33.11 49.93
N HIS A 547 -8.33 32.09 49.33
CA HIS A 547 -8.08 31.69 47.95
C HIS A 547 -9.18 32.22 47.05
N LEU A 548 -8.78 32.91 45.98
CA LEU A 548 -9.67 33.47 44.98
C LEU A 548 -9.53 32.66 43.67
N ALA A 549 -10.61 31.97 43.28
CA ALA A 549 -10.72 31.35 41.98
C ALA A 549 -11.10 32.42 40.94
N LEU A 550 -10.24 32.66 39.97
CA LEU A 550 -10.38 33.74 38.99
C LEU A 550 -11.03 33.25 37.69
N LEU A 551 -10.62 32.07 37.20
CA LEU A 551 -11.16 31.44 36.00
C LEU A 551 -11.16 29.91 36.16
N GLY A 552 -12.19 29.27 35.61
CA GLY A 552 -12.17 27.82 35.36
C GLY A 552 -11.32 27.45 34.15
N SER A 553 -11.33 26.16 33.79
CA SER A 553 -10.76 25.73 32.50
C SER A 553 -11.61 26.26 31.35
N VAL A 554 -11.00 26.93 30.38
CA VAL A 554 -11.70 27.48 29.21
C VAL A 554 -10.99 27.05 27.93
N SER A 555 -11.69 26.36 27.04
CA SER A 555 -11.19 26.10 25.67
C SER A 555 -11.37 27.35 24.82
N ILE A 556 -10.29 27.83 24.22
CA ILE A 556 -10.28 29.01 23.33
C ILE A 556 -10.35 28.57 21.88
N LEU A 557 -9.63 27.51 21.50
CA LEU A 557 -9.54 27.07 20.12
C LEU A 557 -9.48 25.55 20.07
N ASP A 558 -10.28 24.97 19.19
CA ASP A 558 -10.10 23.63 18.62
C ASP A 558 -10.41 23.75 17.13
N TRP A 559 -9.36 23.88 16.33
CA TRP A 559 -9.45 24.16 14.90
C TRP A 559 -8.67 23.10 14.12
N SER A 560 -9.21 22.70 12.97
CA SER A 560 -8.51 21.86 12.01
C SER A 560 -8.91 22.15 10.57
N LEU A 561 -7.96 21.94 9.66
CA LEU A 561 -8.11 22.18 8.23
C LEU A 561 -7.42 21.02 7.47
N ALA A 562 -8.25 20.24 6.76
CA ALA A 562 -7.83 19.08 5.98
C ALA A 562 -7.48 19.44 4.52
#